data_AF-A0A285RYN8-F1
#
_entry.id   AF-A0A285RYN8-F1
#
_cell.length_a   1.000
_cell.length_b   1.000
_cell.length_c   1.000
_cell.angle_alpha   90.00
_cell.angle_beta   90.00
_cell.angle_gamma   90.00
#
_symmetry.space_group_name_H-M   'P 1'
#
loop_
_entity.id
_entity.type
_entity.pdbx_description
1 polymer ?
#
loop_
_entity_poly.entity_id
_entity_poly.type
_entity_poly.pdbx_seq_one_letter_code
_entity_poly.pdbx_strand_id
1 'polypeptide(L)'
;MGRKGGIASGEAKRAKKGPKEYFVETAHLPEYNSFYLSGGADPNHPLVSPIREENLENLPQALVITAEFDPMRDEGEIYAENLSKCGVHVVAKRNDGVTHGFLGKWTHLDEYKDVLTDEFLNS
;
A
#
# COMPACT_ATOMS: atom_id res chain seq x y z
N MET A 1 16.32 -10.87 -55.52
CA MET A 1 15.69 -11.51 -54.34
C MET A 1 16.50 -11.19 -53.10
N GLY A 2 16.08 -10.20 -52.30
CA GLY A 2 16.64 -9.89 -50.99
C GLY A 2 15.54 -9.24 -50.16
N ARG A 3 15.16 -9.86 -49.04
CA ARG A 3 13.94 -9.54 -48.28
C ARG A 3 14.06 -8.21 -47.55
N LYS A 4 12.93 -7.47 -47.56
CA LYS A 4 12.59 -6.32 -46.72
C LYS A 4 12.56 -6.69 -45.24
N GLY A 5 12.75 -5.70 -44.37
CA GLY A 5 11.99 -5.58 -43.12
C GLY A 5 12.84 -5.31 -41.87
N GLY A 6 12.63 -4.16 -41.25
CA GLY A 6 13.23 -3.82 -39.95
C GLY A 6 12.68 -2.53 -39.34
N ILE A 7 11.36 -2.35 -39.42
CA ILE A 7 10.46 -1.68 -38.48
C ILE A 7 11.08 -0.79 -37.39
N ALA A 8 10.79 0.51 -37.51
CA ALA A 8 10.65 1.41 -36.38
C ALA A 8 9.45 0.99 -35.53
N SER A 9 9.64 0.91 -34.22
CA SER A 9 8.59 0.98 -33.20
C SER A 9 9.28 1.01 -31.84
N GLY A 10 9.06 1.93 -30.93
CA GLY A 10 8.07 2.98 -30.81
C GLY A 10 8.13 3.34 -29.33
N GLU A 11 8.26 4.62 -29.00
CA GLU A 11 8.10 5.08 -27.61
C GLU A 11 6.72 4.61 -27.14
N ALA A 12 6.72 3.67 -26.20
CA ALA A 12 5.51 3.27 -25.51
C ALA A 12 4.99 4.49 -24.76
N LYS A 13 3.99 5.15 -25.36
CA LYS A 13 3.23 6.22 -24.72
C LYS A 13 2.85 5.78 -23.32
N ARG A 14 3.32 6.52 -22.31
CA ARG A 14 2.90 6.41 -20.91
C ARG A 14 1.37 6.40 -20.88
N ALA A 15 0.79 5.21 -20.73
CA ALA A 15 -0.64 5.05 -20.65
C ALA A 15 -1.11 5.71 -19.35
N LYS A 16 -1.74 6.89 -19.46
CA LYS A 16 -2.57 7.43 -18.39
C LYS A 16 -3.80 6.51 -18.27
N LYS A 17 -3.66 5.40 -17.56
CA LYS A 17 -4.81 4.58 -17.17
C LYS A 17 -5.64 5.41 -16.20
N GLY A 18 -6.88 5.69 -16.59
CA GLY A 18 -7.84 6.41 -15.76
C GLY A 18 -8.22 5.60 -14.51
N PRO A 19 -8.98 6.21 -13.58
CA PRO A 19 -9.22 5.73 -12.21
C PRO A 19 -10.08 4.44 -12.07
N LYS A 20 -10.15 3.57 -13.09
CA LYS A 20 -11.11 2.45 -13.18
C LYS A 20 -10.51 1.04 -13.08
N GLU A 21 -9.26 0.88 -12.65
CA GLU A 21 -8.68 -0.47 -12.41
C GLU A 21 -7.99 -0.55 -11.04
N TYR A 22 -8.55 0.11 -10.03
CA TYR A 22 -8.14 -0.08 -8.65
C TYR A 22 -8.97 -1.23 -8.07
N PHE A 23 -8.35 -2.38 -7.79
CA PHE A 23 -9.07 -3.56 -7.27
C PHE A 23 -9.89 -3.25 -6.00
N VAL A 24 -9.37 -2.36 -5.16
CA VAL A 24 -10.07 -1.79 -4.01
C VAL A 24 -10.32 -0.32 -4.32
N GLU A 25 -11.58 0.11 -4.19
CA GLU A 25 -12.02 1.48 -4.42
C GLU A 25 -12.62 2.06 -3.14
N THR A 26 -12.43 3.36 -2.92
CA THR A 26 -13.00 4.09 -1.77
C THR A 26 -14.51 3.89 -1.65
N ALA A 27 -15.21 3.77 -2.78
CA ALA A 27 -16.67 3.60 -2.81
C ALA A 27 -17.15 2.29 -2.14
N HIS A 28 -16.32 1.25 -2.09
CA HIS A 28 -16.68 -0.04 -1.50
C HIS A 28 -16.27 -0.16 -0.02
N LEU A 29 -15.39 0.71 0.48
CA LEU A 29 -14.93 0.66 1.86
C LEU A 29 -16.06 0.71 2.91
N PRO A 30 -17.12 1.55 2.76
CA PRO A 30 -18.22 1.55 3.71
C PRO A 30 -18.95 0.20 3.80
N GLU A 31 -19.12 -0.48 2.67
CA GLU A 31 -19.75 -1.81 2.63
C GLU A 31 -18.84 -2.83 3.33
N TYR A 32 -17.54 -2.85 3.04
CA TYR A 32 -16.60 -3.75 3.71
C TYR A 32 -16.56 -3.52 5.22
N ASN A 33 -16.51 -2.26 5.65
CA ASN A 33 -16.52 -1.90 7.06
C ASN A 33 -17.82 -2.33 7.76
N SER A 34 -18.96 -2.29 7.06
CA SER A 34 -20.26 -2.63 7.64
C SER A 34 -20.32 -4.07 8.17
N PHE A 35 -19.64 -5.02 7.52
CA PHE A 35 -19.61 -6.41 7.98
C PHE A 35 -18.97 -6.54 9.37
N TYR A 36 -17.90 -5.79 9.61
CA TYR A 36 -17.20 -5.78 10.91
C TYR A 36 -17.93 -4.93 11.96
N LEU A 37 -18.45 -3.76 11.56
CA LEU A 37 -19.09 -2.80 12.47
C LEU A 37 -20.53 -3.17 12.86
N SER A 38 -21.17 -4.09 12.15
CA SER A 38 -22.56 -4.51 12.38
C SER A 38 -22.86 -4.99 13.82
N GLY A 39 -21.83 -5.43 14.55
CA GLY A 39 -21.93 -5.80 15.97
C GLY A 39 -22.01 -4.62 16.95
N GLY A 40 -22.05 -3.38 16.47
CA GLY A 40 -22.08 -2.17 17.31
C GLY A 40 -20.71 -1.66 17.75
N ALA A 41 -19.63 -2.09 17.08
CA ALA A 41 -18.30 -1.55 17.32
C ALA A 41 -18.24 -0.07 16.92
N ASP A 42 -17.63 0.78 17.75
CA ASP A 42 -17.41 2.18 17.41
C ASP A 42 -16.24 2.29 16.40
N PRO A 43 -16.47 2.83 15.19
CA PRO A 43 -15.41 2.99 14.19
C PRO A 43 -14.26 3.90 14.67
N ASN A 44 -14.49 4.74 15.69
CA ASN A 44 -13.47 5.63 16.24
C ASN A 44 -12.64 4.98 17.36
N HIS A 45 -13.01 3.78 17.80
CA HIS A 45 -12.29 3.11 18.87
C HIS A 45 -10.90 2.66 18.38
N PRO A 46 -9.81 2.83 19.16
CA PRO A 46 -8.45 2.45 18.72
C PRO A 46 -8.27 0.99 18.30
N LEU A 47 -9.04 0.08 18.91
CA LEU A 47 -9.07 -1.35 18.50
C LEU A 47 -9.69 -1.59 17.10
N VAL A 48 -10.42 -0.62 16.55
CA VAL A 48 -10.94 -0.64 15.18
C VAL A 48 -10.07 0.22 14.27
N SER A 49 -9.69 1.41 14.73
CA SER A 49 -8.90 2.40 14.00
C SER A 49 -7.64 2.77 14.79
N PRO A 50 -6.55 1.99 14.70
CA PRO A 50 -5.32 2.20 15.48
C PRO A 50 -4.69 3.58 15.31
N ILE A 51 -4.93 4.24 14.18
CA ILE A 51 -4.51 5.62 13.91
C ILE A 51 -5.07 6.65 14.90
N ARG A 52 -6.11 6.27 15.65
CA ARG A 52 -6.77 7.11 16.66
C ARG A 52 -6.27 6.86 18.09
N GLU A 53 -5.33 5.95 18.28
CA GLU A 53 -4.69 5.76 19.58
C GLU A 53 -3.87 7.00 19.94
N GLU A 54 -4.04 7.51 21.17
CA GLU A 54 -3.36 8.73 21.62
C GLU A 54 -1.93 8.44 22.06
N ASN A 55 -1.65 7.20 22.50
CA ASN A 55 -0.34 6.78 22.95
C ASN A 55 0.17 5.55 22.17
N LEU A 56 1.14 5.77 21.29
CA LEU A 56 1.81 4.74 20.50
C LEU A 56 3.21 4.39 21.02
N GLU A 57 3.58 4.85 22.22
CA GLU A 57 4.88 4.55 22.82
C GLU A 57 5.03 3.05 23.11
N ASN A 58 6.28 2.56 23.10
CA ASN A 58 6.65 1.17 23.42
C ASN A 58 6.04 0.11 22.50
N LEU A 59 5.46 0.49 21.36
CA LEU A 59 5.09 -0.46 20.32
C LEU A 59 6.34 -1.08 19.67
N PRO A 60 6.24 -2.31 19.13
CA PRO A 60 7.34 -2.93 18.42
C PRO A 60 7.79 -2.10 17.21
N GLN A 61 9.04 -2.29 16.79
CA GLN A 61 9.51 -1.76 15.52
C GLN A 61 8.58 -2.18 14.37
N ALA A 62 8.33 -1.27 13.43
CA ALA A 62 7.31 -1.46 12.41
C ALA A 62 7.86 -1.23 10.99
N LEU A 63 7.49 -2.13 10.08
CA LEU A 63 7.58 -1.91 8.64
C LEU A 63 6.19 -1.57 8.12
N VAL A 64 6.02 -0.37 7.56
CA VAL A 64 4.76 0.08 6.96
C VAL A 64 4.93 0.18 5.46
N ILE A 65 4.19 -0.64 4.72
CA ILE A 65 4.23 -0.68 3.26
C ILE A 65 2.91 -0.16 2.70
N THR A 66 3.00 0.83 1.82
CA THR A 66 1.85 1.38 1.11
C THR A 66 2.00 1.20 -0.40
N ALA A 67 0.88 1.26 -1.12
CA ALA A 67 0.82 1.24 -2.57
C ALA A 67 0.39 2.62 -3.09
N GLU A 68 0.99 3.10 -4.19
CA GLU A 68 0.68 4.41 -4.78
C GLU A 68 -0.81 4.57 -5.08
N PHE A 69 -1.43 3.49 -5.55
CA PHE A 69 -2.83 3.44 -5.94
C PHE A 69 -3.69 2.63 -4.96
N ASP A 70 -3.68 3.05 -3.71
CA ASP A 70 -4.45 2.45 -2.62
C ASP A 70 -5.28 3.52 -1.89
N PRO A 71 -6.60 3.35 -1.75
CA PRO A 71 -7.44 4.23 -0.95
C PRO A 71 -6.97 4.43 0.50
N MET A 72 -6.28 3.45 1.09
CA MET A 72 -5.79 3.48 2.47
C MET A 72 -4.35 3.99 2.60
N ARG A 73 -3.72 4.41 1.49
CA ARG A 73 -2.32 4.86 1.46
C ARG A 73 -2.06 5.94 2.49
N ASP A 74 -2.85 7.01 2.46
CA ASP A 74 -2.60 8.20 3.28
C ASP A 74 -2.77 7.86 4.77
N GLU A 75 -3.75 7.04 5.14
CA GLU A 75 -3.93 6.59 6.53
C GLU A 75 -2.75 5.73 7.02
N GLY A 76 -2.23 4.84 6.16
CA GLY A 76 -1.04 4.05 6.47
C GLY A 76 0.21 4.91 6.68
N GLU A 77 0.43 5.91 5.81
CA GLU A 77 1.56 6.83 5.91
C GLU A 77 1.48 7.71 7.17
N ILE A 78 0.29 8.24 7.49
CA ILE A 78 0.06 9.01 8.73
C ILE A 78 0.30 8.14 9.97
N TYR A 79 -0.14 6.88 9.97
CA TYR A 79 0.11 5.98 11.10
C TYR A 79 1.61 5.72 11.31
N ALA A 80 2.37 5.52 10.23
CA ALA A 80 3.83 5.39 10.29
C ALA A 80 4.50 6.65 10.88
N GLU A 81 4.05 7.84 10.48
CA GLU A 81 4.53 9.09 11.06
C GLU A 81 4.22 9.19 12.56
N ASN A 82 3.01 8.81 12.98
CA ASN A 82 2.61 8.86 14.38
C ASN A 82 3.45 7.91 15.25
N LEU A 83 3.69 6.68 14.77
CA LEU A 83 4.61 5.73 15.42
C LEU A 83 6.02 6.33 15.59
N SER A 84 6.57 6.92 14.51
CA SER A 84 7.90 7.54 14.52
C SER A 84 7.98 8.71 15.52
N LYS A 85 6.93 9.56 15.59
CA LYS A 85 6.82 10.66 16.56
C LYS A 85 6.80 10.17 18.02
N CYS A 86 6.30 8.96 18.27
CA CYS A 86 6.32 8.31 19.58
C CYS A 86 7.61 7.52 19.87
N GLY A 87 8.64 7.67 19.03
CA GLY A 87 9.95 7.04 19.24
C GLY A 87 10.05 5.57 18.81
N VAL A 88 9.05 5.05 18.12
CA VAL A 88 9.10 3.70 17.53
C VAL A 88 10.04 3.72 16.33
N HIS A 89 10.89 2.69 16.19
CA HIS A 89 11.67 2.50 14.97
C HIS A 89 10.74 2.07 13.83
N VAL A 90 10.61 2.92 12.81
CA VAL A 90 9.69 2.70 11.69
C VAL A 90 10.43 2.82 10.37
N VAL A 91 10.27 1.81 9.52
CA VAL A 91 10.60 1.89 8.09
C VAL A 91 9.30 2.01 7.32
N ALA A 92 9.10 3.12 6.60
CA ALA A 92 7.91 3.37 5.80
C ALA A 92 8.28 3.39 4.31
N LYS A 93 7.62 2.58 3.48
CA LYS A 93 7.93 2.43 2.05
C LYS A 93 6.65 2.44 1.22
N ARG A 94 6.51 3.46 0.37
CA ARG A 94 5.53 3.44 -0.72
C ARG A 94 6.10 2.73 -1.93
N ASN A 95 5.33 1.82 -2.51
CA ASN A 95 5.62 1.20 -3.79
C ASN A 95 4.79 1.88 -4.87
N ASP A 96 5.47 2.45 -5.86
CA ASP A 96 4.85 3.15 -6.98
C ASP A 96 4.37 2.15 -8.05
N GLY A 97 3.36 2.53 -8.84
CA GLY A 97 2.82 1.71 -9.92
C GLY A 97 1.88 0.57 -9.48
N VAL A 98 1.76 0.30 -8.19
CA VAL A 98 1.00 -0.83 -7.65
C VAL A 98 -0.30 -0.43 -6.95
N THR A 99 -1.20 -1.41 -6.80
CA THR A 99 -2.53 -1.25 -6.17
C THR A 99 -2.63 -2.04 -4.87
N HIS A 100 -3.69 -1.82 -4.11
CA HIS A 100 -3.97 -2.58 -2.89
C HIS A 100 -3.86 -4.11 -3.10
N GLY A 101 -3.18 -4.78 -2.17
CA GLY A 101 -2.98 -6.24 -2.17
C GLY A 101 -1.89 -6.76 -3.14
N PHE A 102 -1.04 -5.89 -3.71
CA PHE A 102 0.01 -6.30 -4.66
C PHE A 102 0.98 -7.35 -4.08
N LEU A 103 1.26 -7.31 -2.77
CA LEU A 103 2.14 -8.30 -2.11
C LEU A 103 1.64 -9.74 -2.25
N GLY A 104 0.33 -9.96 -2.20
CA GLY A 104 -0.24 -11.30 -2.39
C GLY A 104 -0.28 -11.74 -3.87
N LYS A 105 -0.20 -10.78 -4.80
CA LYS A 105 -0.40 -11.04 -6.23
C LYS A 105 0.91 -11.13 -7.02
N TRP A 106 1.90 -10.31 -6.68
CA TRP A 106 3.02 -10.00 -7.57
C TRP A 106 4.41 -10.24 -6.97
N THR A 107 4.50 -10.72 -5.73
CA THR A 107 5.79 -11.06 -5.07
C THR A 107 6.60 -12.15 -5.78
N HIS A 108 6.02 -12.86 -6.75
CA HIS A 108 6.75 -13.78 -7.62
C HIS A 108 7.55 -13.09 -8.74
N LEU A 109 7.24 -11.82 -9.07
CA LEU A 109 7.96 -11.02 -10.03
C LEU A 109 9.19 -10.41 -9.37
N ASP A 110 10.34 -10.42 -10.07
CA ASP A 110 11.63 -9.98 -9.53
C ASP A 110 11.59 -8.57 -8.92
N GLU A 111 10.83 -7.65 -9.53
CA GLU A 111 10.66 -6.27 -9.06
C GLU A 111 10.07 -6.16 -7.64
N TYR A 112 9.28 -7.14 -7.19
CA TYR A 112 8.60 -7.11 -5.90
C TYR A 112 9.13 -8.13 -4.89
N LYS A 113 10.17 -8.91 -5.23
CA LYS A 113 10.70 -9.96 -4.36
C LYS A 113 11.28 -9.41 -3.06
N ASP A 114 11.91 -8.25 -3.15
CA ASP A 114 12.67 -7.68 -2.03
C ASP A 114 11.85 -6.69 -1.20
N VAL A 115 10.57 -6.50 -1.51
CA VAL A 115 9.71 -5.53 -0.80
C VAL A 115 9.60 -5.85 0.70
N LEU A 116 9.69 -7.13 1.07
CA LEU A 116 9.61 -7.59 2.46
C LEU A 116 10.96 -7.89 3.12
N THR A 117 12.03 -8.03 2.34
CA THR A 117 13.36 -8.48 2.83
C THR A 117 14.39 -7.37 2.91
N ASP A 118 13.92 -6.13 2.91
CA ASP A 118 14.73 -4.92 2.89
C ASP A 118 15.37 -4.62 4.26
N GLU A 119 16.05 -3.47 4.36
CA GLU A 119 16.78 -2.94 5.52
C GLU A 119 16.15 -3.22 6.90
N PHE A 120 14.82 -3.20 7.02
CA PHE A 120 14.09 -3.48 8.26
C PHE A 120 14.34 -4.88 8.87
N LEU A 121 14.52 -5.93 8.06
CA LEU A 121 14.83 -7.26 8.61
C LEU A 121 16.30 -7.41 9.02
N ASN A 122 17.14 -6.46 8.60
CA ASN A 122 18.58 -6.48 8.82
C ASN A 122 19.04 -5.46 9.89
N SER A 123 18.11 -4.71 10.50
CA SER A 123 18.32 -3.77 11.60
C SER A 123 18.10 -4.41 12.97
#